data_AF-A0A0D2P9U9-F1
#
_entry.id   AF-A0A0D2P9U9-F1
#
_cell.length_a   1.000
_cell.length_b   1.000
_cell.length_c   1.000
_cell.angle_alpha   90.00
_cell.angle_beta   90.00
_cell.angle_gamma   90.00
#
_symmetry.space_group_name_H-M   'P 1'
#
loop_
_entity.id
_entity.type
_entity.pdbx_description
1 polymer ?
#
loop_
_entity_poly.entity_id
_entity_poly.type
_entity_poly.pdbx_seq_one_letter_code
_entity_poly.pdbx_strand_id
1 'polypeptide(L)'
;DLWENQPAAEGTNWKVFKDKIYKLYPGSQSERKYNIVNLKAMTDKQMRMPIESAVQFGEYYHDFTQISHYLKKQGQLNNTAISDKFIGGVDPAFHHHLRLQLHAEDPLHYPDDAYKLTQVAAVCMYKAG
;
A
#
# COMPACT_ATOMS: atom_id res chain seq x y z
N ASP A 1 4.65 27.08 -5.83
CA ASP A 1 4.73 25.87 -6.69
C ASP A 1 3.88 25.95 -7.96
N LEU A 2 4.16 25.11 -8.98
CA LEU A 2 3.42 25.10 -10.27
C LEU A 2 1.91 24.82 -10.12
N TRP A 3 1.51 24.14 -9.04
CA TRP A 3 0.12 23.81 -8.75
C TRP A 3 -0.68 25.00 -8.20
N GLU A 4 -0.03 25.93 -7.47
CA GLU A 4 -0.68 27.12 -6.86
C GLU A 4 -1.13 28.12 -7.92
N ASN A 5 -0.41 28.21 -9.04
CA ASN A 5 -0.70 29.14 -10.13
C ASN A 5 -1.82 28.65 -11.08
N GLN A 6 -2.49 27.54 -10.78
CA GLN A 6 -3.60 27.05 -11.58
C GLN A 6 -4.90 27.70 -11.13
N PRO A 7 -5.70 28.34 -12.02
CA PRO A 7 -7.00 28.89 -11.63
C PRO A 7 -7.98 27.86 -11.07
N ALA A 8 -7.76 26.57 -11.32
CA ALA A 8 -8.57 25.51 -10.72
C ALA A 8 -8.20 25.20 -9.26
N ALA A 9 -7.08 25.71 -8.73
CA ALA A 9 -6.68 25.57 -7.33
C ALA A 9 -7.57 26.37 -6.38
N GLU A 10 -8.16 27.47 -6.88
CA GLU A 10 -9.09 28.33 -6.13
C GLU A 10 -10.53 27.77 -6.11
N GLY A 11 -10.81 26.74 -6.92
CA GLY A 11 -12.14 26.13 -7.01
C GLY A 11 -12.38 25.02 -5.99
N THR A 12 -13.65 24.67 -5.77
CA THR A 12 -14.04 23.56 -4.89
C THR A 12 -14.08 22.20 -5.58
N ASN A 13 -13.90 22.16 -6.91
CA ASN A 13 -13.99 20.93 -7.70
C ASN A 13 -12.62 20.24 -7.85
N TRP A 14 -12.36 19.31 -6.93
CA TRP A 14 -11.13 18.51 -6.90
C TRP A 14 -10.82 17.75 -8.21
N LYS A 15 -11.85 17.29 -8.92
CA LYS A 15 -11.65 16.58 -10.20
C LYS A 15 -11.11 17.53 -11.26
N VAL A 16 -11.71 18.72 -11.38
CA VAL A 16 -11.28 19.74 -12.35
C VAL A 16 -9.85 20.20 -12.05
N PHE A 17 -9.51 20.39 -10.78
CA PHE A 17 -8.14 20.71 -10.38
C PHE A 17 -7.15 19.64 -10.83
N LYS A 18 -7.38 18.37 -10.48
CA LYS A 18 -6.51 17.26 -10.90
C LYS A 18 -6.37 17.16 -12.42
N ASP A 19 -7.47 17.29 -13.16
CA ASP A 19 -7.44 17.21 -14.62
C ASP A 19 -6.60 18.33 -15.25
N LYS A 20 -6.67 19.55 -14.70
CA LYS A 20 -5.80 20.65 -15.14
C LYS A 20 -4.33 20.37 -14.82
N ILE A 21 -4.02 19.88 -13.63
CA ILE A 21 -2.65 19.51 -13.23
C ILE A 21 -2.10 18.43 -14.15
N TYR A 22 -2.85 17.36 -14.44
CA TYR A 22 -2.40 16.29 -15.33
C TYR A 22 -2.13 16.77 -16.76
N LYS A 23 -2.92 17.71 -17.28
CA LYS A 23 -2.70 18.30 -18.62
C LYS A 23 -1.38 19.05 -18.75
N LEU A 24 -0.82 19.57 -17.65
CA LEU A 24 0.50 20.23 -17.66
C LEU A 24 1.65 19.24 -17.86
N TYR A 25 1.41 17.95 -17.65
CA TYR A 25 2.42 16.90 -17.76
C TYR A 25 1.95 15.86 -18.78
N PRO A 26 2.24 16.05 -20.09
CA PRO A 26 2.00 15.05 -21.12
C PRO A 26 2.65 13.72 -20.71
N GLY A 27 1.88 12.62 -20.71
CA GLY A 27 2.33 11.31 -20.24
C GLY A 27 2.08 11.01 -18.75
N SER A 28 1.60 11.97 -17.95
CA SER A 28 1.22 11.74 -16.54
C SER A 28 -0.01 10.84 -16.39
N GLN A 29 -0.87 10.81 -17.41
CA GLN A 29 -2.01 9.90 -17.56
C GLN A 29 -1.52 8.59 -18.20
N SER A 30 -0.64 7.85 -17.53
CA SER A 30 -0.35 6.48 -17.95
C SER A 30 -1.57 5.61 -17.66
N GLU A 31 -2.19 5.08 -18.71
CA GLU A 31 -3.31 4.11 -18.60
C GLU A 31 -2.88 2.84 -17.84
N ARG A 32 -1.58 2.55 -17.76
CA ARG A 32 -0.99 1.41 -17.02
C ARG A 32 0.22 1.83 -16.20
N LYS A 33 -0.01 2.63 -15.15
CA LYS A 33 1.06 3.10 -14.23
C LYS A 33 1.73 1.97 -13.48
N TYR A 34 0.94 1.00 -13.00
CA TYR A 34 1.42 -0.19 -12.32
C TYR A 34 0.66 -1.43 -12.80
N ASN A 35 1.31 -2.59 -12.72
CA ASN A 35 0.68 -3.90 -12.93
C ASN A 35 1.01 -4.84 -11.75
N ILE A 36 0.38 -6.02 -11.73
CA ILE A 36 0.60 -7.03 -10.68
C ILE A 36 2.07 -7.46 -10.59
N VAL A 37 2.82 -7.45 -11.70
CA VAL A 37 4.25 -7.80 -11.71
C VAL A 37 5.07 -6.75 -10.97
N ASN A 38 4.74 -5.47 -11.08
CA ASN A 38 5.39 -4.41 -10.30
C ASN A 38 5.18 -4.62 -8.80
N LEU A 39 3.95 -4.92 -8.39
CA LEU A 39 3.64 -5.19 -6.99
C LEU A 39 4.41 -6.42 -6.48
N LYS A 40 4.43 -7.50 -7.26
CA LYS A 40 5.17 -8.72 -6.91
C LYS A 40 6.67 -8.47 -6.79
N ALA A 41 7.27 -7.76 -7.75
CA ALA A 41 8.70 -7.45 -7.69
C ALA A 41 9.05 -6.61 -6.45
N MET A 42 8.19 -5.67 -6.08
CA MET A 42 8.34 -4.85 -4.89
C MET A 42 8.24 -5.69 -3.60
N THR A 43 7.24 -6.55 -3.47
CA THR A 43 7.11 -7.45 -2.31
C THR A 43 8.25 -8.46 -2.23
N ASP A 44 8.66 -9.05 -3.36
CA ASP A 44 9.76 -10.01 -3.44
C ASP A 44 11.13 -9.39 -3.11
N LYS A 45 11.28 -8.08 -3.32
CA LYS A 45 12.44 -7.31 -2.87
C LYS A 45 12.34 -7.04 -1.37
N GLN A 46 11.19 -6.55 -0.90
CA GLN A 46 10.99 -6.20 0.51
C GLN A 46 11.17 -7.41 1.44
N MET A 47 10.68 -8.60 1.07
CA MET A 47 10.76 -9.79 1.92
C MET A 47 12.19 -10.21 2.29
N ARG A 48 13.21 -9.67 1.60
CA ARG A 48 14.64 -9.93 1.86
C ARG A 48 15.29 -8.85 2.73
N MET A 49 14.54 -7.80 3.06
CA MET A 49 14.97 -6.65 3.84
C MET A 49 14.10 -6.58 5.09
N PRO A 50 14.60 -7.08 6.23
CA PRO A 50 13.90 -6.97 7.50
C PRO A 50 13.46 -5.53 7.78
N ILE A 51 12.24 -5.36 8.28
CA ILE A 51 11.75 -4.09 8.77
C ILE A 51 12.19 -3.97 10.23
N GLU A 52 13.21 -3.15 10.47
CA GLU A 52 13.87 -2.97 11.77
C GLU A 52 13.62 -1.59 12.38
N SER A 53 12.98 -0.68 11.63
CA SER A 53 12.68 0.67 12.08
C SER A 53 11.37 1.19 11.50
N ALA A 54 10.72 2.10 12.24
CA ALA A 54 9.50 2.77 11.80
C ALA A 54 9.66 3.49 10.46
N VAL A 55 10.87 3.97 10.15
CA VAL A 55 11.20 4.59 8.86
C VAL A 55 11.11 3.56 7.73
N GLN A 56 11.79 2.41 7.87
CA GLN A 56 11.73 1.33 6.88
C GLN A 56 10.31 0.78 6.70
N PHE A 57 9.56 0.67 7.80
CA PHE A 57 8.14 0.30 7.75
C PHE A 57 7.34 1.32 6.94
N GLY A 58 7.52 2.62 7.22
CA GLY A 58 6.84 3.71 6.54
C GLY A 58 7.11 3.73 5.05
N GLU A 59 8.36 3.51 4.63
CA GLU A 59 8.76 3.38 3.23
C GLU A 59 8.05 2.20 2.55
N TYR A 60 8.10 1.02 3.15
CA TYR A 60 7.41 -0.16 2.62
C TYR A 60 5.90 0.06 2.51
N TYR A 61 5.26 0.54 3.57
CA TYR A 61 3.83 0.77 3.62
C TYR A 61 3.39 1.81 2.58
N HIS A 62 4.13 2.91 2.44
CA HIS A 62 3.86 3.94 1.44
C HIS A 62 3.91 3.37 0.02
N ASP A 63 5.01 2.72 -0.34
CA ASP A 63 5.21 2.22 -1.71
C ASP A 63 4.21 1.10 -2.04
N PHE A 64 3.94 0.21 -1.07
CA PHE A 64 2.98 -0.87 -1.25
C PHE A 64 1.56 -0.34 -1.44
N THR A 65 1.13 0.62 -0.61
CA THR A 65 -0.22 1.19 -0.68
C THR A 65 -0.43 1.98 -1.97
N GLN A 66 0.60 2.66 -2.48
CA GLN A 66 0.52 3.36 -3.76
C GLN A 66 0.21 2.40 -4.91
N ILE A 67 0.94 1.29 -5.01
CA ILE A 67 0.77 0.31 -6.09
C ILE A 67 -0.54 -0.47 -5.91
N SER A 68 -0.79 -0.99 -4.70
CA SER A 68 -1.96 -1.84 -4.43
C SER A 68 -3.28 -1.07 -4.56
N HIS A 69 -3.36 0.19 -4.12
CA HIS A 69 -4.57 1.02 -4.32
C HIS A 69 -4.82 1.35 -5.78
N TYR A 70 -3.77 1.58 -6.58
CA TYR A 70 -3.92 1.74 -8.02
C TYR A 70 -4.54 0.47 -8.63
N LEU A 71 -3.97 -0.71 -8.33
CA LEU A 71 -4.46 -1.99 -8.86
C LEU A 71 -5.88 -2.32 -8.38
N LYS A 72 -6.22 -1.99 -7.12
CA LYS A 72 -7.59 -2.11 -6.59
C LYS A 72 -8.57 -1.26 -7.38
N LYS A 73 -8.21 0.00 -7.65
CA LYS A 73 -9.06 0.92 -8.43
C LYS A 73 -9.29 0.42 -9.87
N GLN A 74 -8.32 -0.31 -10.43
CA GLN A 74 -8.45 -0.97 -11.74
C GLN A 74 -9.19 -2.32 -11.68
N GLY A 75 -9.70 -2.73 -10.51
CA GLY A 75 -10.39 -4.01 -10.32
C GLY A 75 -9.47 -5.24 -10.33
N GLN A 76 -8.14 -5.05 -10.28
CA GLN A 76 -7.18 -6.15 -10.35
C GLN A 76 -6.86 -6.78 -8.98
N LEU A 77 -7.20 -6.10 -7.88
CA LEU A 77 -7.03 -6.60 -6.52
C LEU A 77 -8.27 -6.30 -5.67
N ASN A 78 -8.62 -7.25 -4.80
CA ASN A 78 -9.57 -7.03 -3.71
C ASN A 78 -8.81 -6.83 -2.38
N ASN A 79 -9.51 -6.49 -1.30
CA ASN A 79 -8.88 -6.21 0.00
C ASN A 79 -8.10 -7.41 0.55
N THR A 80 -8.63 -8.62 0.38
CA THR A 80 -7.98 -9.88 0.80
C THR A 80 -6.63 -10.04 0.10
N ALA A 81 -6.61 -9.97 -1.23
CA ALA A 81 -5.39 -10.09 -2.01
C ALA A 81 -4.37 -9.00 -1.71
N ILE A 82 -4.81 -7.80 -1.31
CA ILE A 82 -3.91 -6.73 -0.86
C ILE A 82 -3.26 -7.11 0.46
N SER A 83 -4.04 -7.59 1.43
CA SER A 83 -3.49 -8.00 2.73
C SER A 83 -2.50 -9.16 2.60
N ASP A 84 -2.86 -10.19 1.84
CA ASP A 84 -1.99 -11.36 1.63
C ASP A 84 -0.67 -10.96 0.95
N LYS A 85 -0.73 -10.06 -0.03
CA LYS A 85 0.48 -9.54 -0.69
C LYS A 85 1.31 -8.68 0.24
N PHE A 86 0.70 -7.92 1.14
CA PHE A 86 1.43 -7.13 2.13
C PHE A 86 2.20 -8.03 3.08
N ILE A 87 1.54 -9.08 3.62
CA ILE A 87 2.18 -10.11 4.44
C ILE A 87 3.32 -10.79 3.66
N GLY A 88 3.11 -11.08 2.37
CA GLY A 88 4.13 -11.68 1.50
C GLY A 88 5.39 -10.83 1.32
N GLY A 89 5.31 -9.52 1.49
CA GLY A 89 6.48 -8.63 1.48
C GLY A 89 7.12 -8.42 2.85
N VAL A 90 6.52 -8.91 3.94
CA VAL A 90 7.13 -8.93 5.27
C VAL A 90 8.17 -10.04 5.33
N ASP A 91 9.27 -9.81 6.07
CA ASP A 91 10.32 -10.80 6.28
C ASP A 91 9.76 -12.15 6.81
N PRO A 92 10.07 -13.30 6.16
CA PRO A 92 9.57 -14.60 6.56
C PRO A 92 9.86 -15.01 8.01
N ALA A 93 11.00 -14.60 8.58
CA ALA A 93 11.35 -14.89 9.97
C ALA A 93 10.39 -14.20 10.95
N PHE A 94 9.69 -13.14 10.53
CA PHE A 94 8.68 -12.47 11.34
C PHE A 94 7.27 -13.03 11.19
N HIS A 95 6.98 -13.84 10.16
CA HIS A 95 5.62 -14.30 9.87
C HIS A 95 4.96 -15.05 11.02
N HIS A 96 5.73 -15.88 11.73
CA HIS A 96 5.20 -16.63 12.87
C HIS A 96 4.74 -15.70 13.99
N HIS A 97 5.58 -14.73 14.38
CA HIS A 97 5.22 -13.75 15.40
C HIS A 97 4.06 -12.86 14.96
N LEU A 98 4.07 -12.40 13.71
CA LEU A 98 2.97 -11.62 13.14
C LEU A 98 1.63 -12.35 13.29
N ARG A 99 1.57 -13.64 12.92
CA ARG A 99 0.34 -14.44 13.06
C ARG A 99 -0.07 -14.65 14.52
N LEU A 100 0.88 -14.89 15.41
CA LEU A 100 0.59 -15.04 16.84
C LEU A 100 0.00 -13.74 17.42
N GLN A 101 0.58 -12.59 17.10
CA GLN A 101 0.09 -11.29 17.56
C GLN A 101 -1.30 -10.99 16.99
N LEU A 102 -1.51 -11.23 15.69
CA LEU A 102 -2.82 -11.04 15.06
C LEU A 102 -3.90 -11.93 15.67
N HIS A 103 -3.59 -13.18 16.00
CA HIS A 103 -4.52 -14.06 16.68
C HIS A 103 -4.76 -13.66 18.15
N ALA A 104 -3.74 -13.14 18.84
CA ALA A 104 -3.91 -12.63 20.20
C ALA A 104 -4.81 -11.38 20.24
N GLU A 105 -4.72 -10.51 19.23
CA GLU A 105 -5.57 -9.31 19.10
C GLU A 105 -7.01 -9.62 18.66
N ASP A 106 -7.20 -10.70 17.87
CA ASP A 106 -8.52 -11.16 17.44
C ASP A 106 -8.64 -12.70 17.54
N PRO A 107 -8.90 -13.23 18.76
CA PRO A 107 -8.94 -14.67 19.00
C PRO A 107 -10.10 -15.40 18.29
N LEU A 108 -11.14 -14.66 17.89
CA LEU A 108 -12.32 -15.20 17.20
C LEU A 108 -12.20 -15.11 15.67
N HIS A 109 -11.07 -14.63 15.16
CA HIS A 109 -10.81 -14.54 13.72
C HIS A 109 -10.82 -15.93 13.08
N TYR A 110 -11.62 -16.11 12.02
CA TYR A 110 -11.71 -17.39 11.32
C TYR A 110 -10.41 -17.68 10.54
N PRO A 111 -9.88 -18.92 10.57
CA PRO A 111 -8.64 -19.25 9.87
C PRO A 111 -8.65 -18.96 8.37
N ASP A 112 -9.82 -19.05 7.73
CA ASP A 112 -10.02 -18.82 6.30
C ASP A 112 -10.24 -17.34 5.94
N ASP A 113 -10.52 -16.49 6.94
CA ASP A 113 -10.68 -15.06 6.73
C ASP A 113 -9.30 -14.40 6.66
N ALA A 114 -9.13 -13.45 5.75
CA ALA A 114 -7.92 -12.65 5.71
C ALA A 114 -7.98 -11.54 6.76
N TYR A 115 -6.89 -11.31 7.48
CA TYR A 115 -6.74 -10.13 8.32
C TYR A 115 -6.81 -8.85 7.49
N LYS A 116 -7.35 -7.78 8.06
CA LYS A 116 -7.36 -6.47 7.39
C LYS A 116 -5.93 -5.93 7.31
N LEU A 117 -5.60 -5.26 6.20
CA LEU A 117 -4.30 -4.62 6.02
C LEU A 117 -3.92 -3.72 7.22
N THR A 118 -4.90 -3.01 7.80
CA THR A 118 -4.68 -2.13 8.96
C THR A 118 -4.24 -2.89 10.21
N GLN A 119 -4.76 -4.09 10.44
CA GLN A 119 -4.35 -4.94 11.57
C GLN A 119 -2.92 -5.43 11.36
N VAL A 120 -2.63 -5.95 10.16
CA VAL A 120 -1.29 -6.43 9.79
C VAL A 120 -0.25 -5.30 9.88
N ALA A 121 -0.59 -4.12 9.37
CA ALA A 121 0.27 -2.93 9.40
C ALA A 121 0.56 -2.47 10.83
N ALA A 122 -0.43 -2.50 11.74
CA ALA A 122 -0.24 -2.12 13.13
C ALA A 122 0.78 -3.02 13.85
N VAL A 123 0.69 -4.34 13.66
CA VAL A 123 1.64 -5.30 14.23
C VAL A 123 3.06 -5.09 13.68
N CYS A 124 3.17 -4.85 12.37
CA CYS A 124 4.47 -4.58 11.74
C CYS A 124 5.09 -3.27 12.25
N MET A 125 4.28 -2.22 12.45
CA MET A 125 4.73 -0.95 13.00
C MET A 125 5.19 -1.09 14.45
N TYR A 126 4.49 -1.88 15.27
CA TYR A 126 4.88 -2.12 16.67
C TYR A 126 6.24 -2.81 16.79
N LYS A 127 6.54 -3.80 15.93
CA LYS A 127 7.89 -4.39 15.88
C LYS A 127 8.97 -3.38 15.47
N ALA A 128 8.61 -2.43 14.62
CA ALA A 128 9.53 -1.48 14.02
C ALA A 128 9.87 -0.28 14.95
N GLY A 129 9.17 -0.14 16.08
CA GLY A 129 9.42 0.88 17.11
C GLY A 129 10.11 0.31 18.33
#